data_AF-A0A434LB45-F1
#
_entry.id   AF-A0A434LB45-F1
#
_cell.length_a   1.000
_cell.length_b   1.000
_cell.length_c   1.000
_cell.angle_alpha   90.00
_cell.angle_beta   90.00
_cell.angle_gamma   90.00
#
_symmetry.space_group_name_H-M   'P 1'
#
loop_
_entity.id
_entity.type
_entity.pdbx_description
1 polymer ?
#
loop_
_entity_poly.entity_id
_entity_poly.type
_entity_poly.pdbx_seq_one_letter_code
_entity_poly.pdbx_strand_id
1 'polypeptide(L)'
;TGVTAVGGRPHAETEALAEAGGLARGATAYVTLEPCAHHGRTPPCANALLNAGVTRVVGAVSDPDPRVSGKGYAILRAAGVEVVERVLAAEAAEQMAGYLIRSLKKRPEVILKLALSSDGKIGMEGEGQVSITGDIARREVYLMRAEADGILIGIGTALEDDPALTVRLPGLENRSPARI
;
A
#
# COMPACT_ATOMS: atom_id res chain seq x y z
N THR A 1 2.22 1.23 18.49
CA THR A 1 2.30 1.29 17.01
C THR A 1 0.92 1.10 16.40
N GLY A 2 0.73 1.33 15.10
CA GLY A 2 -0.58 1.14 14.48
C GLY A 2 -0.50 1.01 12.96
N VAL A 3 -1.42 0.22 12.39
CA VAL A 3 -1.63 0.10 10.95
C VAL A 3 -3.12 0.26 10.66
N THR A 4 -3.47 0.77 9.48
CA THR A 4 -4.89 0.88 9.10
C THR A 4 -5.49 -0.53 9.03
N ALA A 5 -6.56 -0.75 9.77
CA ALA A 5 -7.17 -2.07 9.86
C ALA A 5 -7.86 -2.48 8.54
N VAL A 6 -8.09 -3.78 8.40
CA VAL A 6 -8.81 -4.36 7.26
C VAL A 6 -10.18 -3.69 7.13
N GLY A 7 -10.54 -3.27 5.91
CA GLY A 7 -11.75 -2.47 5.66
C GLY A 7 -11.53 -0.95 5.78
N GLY A 8 -10.29 -0.52 6.05
CA GLY A 8 -9.88 0.87 6.00
C GLY A 8 -10.13 1.66 7.30
N ARG A 9 -10.66 1.02 8.35
CA ARG A 9 -10.86 1.62 9.68
C ARG A 9 -10.76 0.57 10.79
N PRO A 10 -10.27 0.92 12.00
CA PRO A 10 -9.68 2.21 12.38
C PRO A 10 -8.40 2.54 11.58
N HIS A 11 -8.04 3.83 11.53
CA HIS A 11 -6.81 4.25 10.86
C HIS A 11 -5.60 3.98 11.76
N ALA A 12 -4.41 3.94 11.15
CA ALA A 12 -3.15 3.68 11.86
C ALA A 12 -2.91 4.61 13.06
N GLU A 13 -3.24 5.90 12.94
CA GLU A 13 -3.02 6.90 13.98
C GLU A 13 -3.89 6.62 15.21
N THR A 14 -5.16 6.25 15.00
CA THR A 14 -6.07 5.94 16.12
C THR A 14 -5.65 4.67 16.87
N GLU A 15 -5.17 3.65 16.16
CA GLU A 15 -4.62 2.44 16.79
C GLU A 15 -3.34 2.75 17.58
N ALA A 16 -2.43 3.52 16.98
CA ALA A 16 -1.18 3.91 17.63
C ALA A 16 -1.41 4.76 18.89
N LEU A 17 -2.39 5.67 18.86
CA LEU A 17 -2.78 6.47 20.02
C LEU A 17 -3.45 5.63 21.10
N ALA A 18 -4.29 4.66 20.73
CA ALA A 18 -4.92 3.75 21.68
C ALA A 18 -3.87 2.91 22.42
N GLU A 19 -2.85 2.42 21.72
CA GLU A 19 -1.73 1.70 22.31
C GLU A 19 -0.85 2.60 23.20
N ALA A 20 -0.57 3.83 22.76
CA ALA A 20 0.25 4.77 23.52
C ALA A 20 -0.43 5.29 24.79
N GLY A 21 -1.76 5.43 24.78
CA GLY A 21 -2.54 5.96 25.90
C GLY A 21 -2.02 7.34 26.35
N GLY A 22 -1.81 7.52 27.65
CA GLY A 22 -1.34 8.78 28.23
C GLY A 22 0.08 9.19 27.77
N LEU A 23 0.88 8.26 27.27
CA LEU A 23 2.25 8.52 26.79
C LEU A 23 2.29 9.31 25.48
N ALA A 24 1.16 9.45 24.78
CA ALA A 24 1.08 10.25 23.56
C ALA A 24 1.28 11.76 23.81
N ARG A 25 1.01 12.22 25.05
CA ARG A 25 1.13 13.64 25.40
C ARG A 25 2.60 14.07 25.38
N GLY A 26 2.90 15.09 24.58
CA GLY A 26 4.27 15.58 24.37
C GLY A 26 5.11 14.74 23.41
N ALA A 27 4.55 13.67 22.83
CA ALA A 27 5.27 12.77 21.96
C ALA A 27 5.35 13.27 20.50
N THR A 28 6.16 12.56 19.70
CA THR A 28 6.21 12.70 18.25
C THR A 28 5.46 11.55 17.58
N ALA A 29 4.54 11.85 16.66
CA ALA A 29 3.92 10.84 15.81
C ALA A 29 4.63 10.77 14.45
N TYR A 30 4.98 9.56 14.01
CA TYR A 30 5.49 9.29 12.67
C TYR A 30 4.39 8.63 11.84
N VAL A 31 4.05 9.22 10.70
CA VAL A 31 2.95 8.76 9.83
C VAL A 31 3.42 8.65 8.38
N THR A 32 3.03 7.56 7.71
CA THR A 32 3.44 7.30 6.32
C THR A 32 2.63 8.09 5.29
N LEU A 33 1.39 8.47 5.64
CA LEU A 33 0.50 9.31 4.85
C LEU A 33 -0.01 10.47 5.71
N GLU A 34 -0.31 11.61 5.09
CA GLU A 34 -0.88 12.77 5.77
C GLU A 34 -2.14 12.38 6.59
N PRO A 35 -2.20 12.76 7.88
CA PRO A 35 -3.37 12.46 8.71
C PRO A 35 -4.64 13.07 8.13
N CYS A 36 -5.72 12.28 8.08
CA CYS A 36 -6.95 12.75 7.46
C CYS A 36 -7.53 13.99 8.17
N ALA A 37 -8.13 14.89 7.39
CA ALA A 37 -8.60 16.21 7.82
C ALA A 37 -10.12 16.38 7.78
N HIS A 38 -10.85 15.43 7.18
CA HIS A 38 -12.28 15.55 6.94
C HIS A 38 -13.08 14.63 7.86
N HIS A 39 -14.26 15.08 8.27
CA HIS A 39 -15.20 14.26 9.01
C HIS A 39 -15.85 13.26 8.04
N GLY A 40 -15.51 11.99 8.20
CA GLY A 40 -16.11 10.87 7.49
C GLY A 40 -17.05 10.09 8.41
N ARG A 41 -16.90 8.76 8.43
CA ARG A 41 -17.57 7.90 9.41
C ARG A 41 -17.00 8.05 10.83
N THR A 42 -15.74 8.46 10.95
CA THR A 42 -15.07 8.76 12.21
C THR A 42 -14.52 10.19 12.18
N PRO A 43 -14.25 10.78 13.36
CA PRO A 43 -13.52 12.05 13.44
C PRO A 43 -12.14 11.98 12.73
N PRO A 44 -11.58 13.12 12.30
CA PRO A 44 -10.31 13.17 11.58
C PRO A 44 -9.12 12.78 12.48
N CYS A 45 -8.13 12.09 11.92
CA CYS A 45 -6.92 11.70 12.63
C CYS A 45 -6.08 12.90 13.07
N ALA A 46 -6.07 13.99 12.29
CA ALA A 46 -5.40 15.23 12.69
C ALA A 46 -5.94 15.77 14.04
N ASN A 47 -7.27 15.71 14.25
CA ASN A 47 -7.88 16.08 15.52
C ASN A 47 -7.58 15.07 16.63
N ALA A 48 -7.52 13.77 16.32
CA ALA A 48 -7.17 12.75 17.30
C ALA A 48 -5.74 12.94 17.85
N LEU A 49 -4.77 13.21 16.97
CA LEU A 49 -3.38 13.51 17.35
C LEU A 49 -3.29 14.76 18.23
N LEU A 50 -4.02 15.82 17.84
CA LEU A 50 -4.09 17.05 18.63
C LEU A 50 -4.69 16.79 20.03
N ASN A 51 -5.83 16.10 20.11
CA ASN A 51 -6.51 15.81 21.37
C ASN A 51 -5.68 14.92 22.29
N ALA A 52 -4.85 14.04 21.73
CA ALA A 52 -3.90 13.23 22.48
C ALA A 52 -2.71 14.04 23.05
N GLY A 53 -2.54 15.29 22.61
CA GLY A 53 -1.47 16.17 23.04
C GLY A 53 -0.14 15.89 22.35
N VAL A 54 -0.14 15.32 21.15
CA VAL A 54 1.06 15.17 20.31
C VAL A 54 1.60 16.57 19.97
N THR A 55 2.90 16.79 20.15
CA THR A 55 3.54 18.09 19.92
C THR A 55 4.28 18.18 18.59
N ARG A 56 4.58 17.02 17.98
CA ARG A 56 5.27 16.93 16.70
C ARG A 56 4.72 15.81 15.84
N VAL A 57 4.54 16.07 14.55
CA VAL A 57 4.15 15.08 13.54
C VAL A 57 5.20 15.07 12.42
N VAL A 58 5.71 13.88 12.11
CA VAL A 58 6.62 13.63 11.00
C VAL A 58 5.90 12.78 9.97
N GLY A 59 5.62 13.36 8.81
CA GLY A 59 4.86 12.74 7.73
C GLY A 59 5.72 12.41 6.51
N ALA A 60 5.47 11.27 5.87
CA ALA A 60 6.17 10.87 4.66
C ALA A 60 5.50 11.41 3.38
N VAL A 61 4.29 10.95 3.04
CA VAL A 61 3.59 11.34 1.81
C VAL A 61 2.39 12.25 2.11
N SER A 62 2.21 13.31 1.35
CA SER A 62 0.98 14.14 1.41
C SER A 62 -0.18 13.41 0.73
N ASP A 63 -1.39 13.50 1.29
CA ASP A 63 -2.54 12.78 0.74
C ASP A 63 -3.02 13.46 -0.56
N PRO A 64 -3.13 12.73 -1.69
CA PRO A 64 -3.61 13.30 -2.95
C PRO A 64 -5.13 13.54 -2.98
N ASP A 65 -5.89 13.06 -2.00
CA ASP A 65 -7.33 13.31 -1.88
C ASP A 65 -7.59 14.80 -1.67
N PRO A 66 -8.36 15.49 -2.54
CA PRO A 66 -8.66 16.92 -2.39
C PRO A 66 -9.33 17.30 -1.07
N ARG A 67 -9.95 16.34 -0.38
CA ARG A 67 -10.56 16.54 0.94
C ARG A 67 -9.52 16.58 2.06
N VAL A 68 -8.32 16.05 1.84
CA VAL A 68 -7.22 15.97 2.82
C VAL A 68 -6.04 16.84 2.42
N SER A 69 -5.63 16.83 1.16
CA SER A 69 -4.38 17.42 0.65
C SER A 69 -3.97 18.74 1.33
N GLY A 70 -2.98 18.64 2.23
CA GLY A 70 -2.41 19.74 3.02
C GLY A 70 -3.25 20.24 4.21
N LYS A 71 -4.53 19.87 4.29
CA LYS A 71 -5.47 20.31 5.34
C LYS A 71 -5.19 19.64 6.67
N GLY A 72 -4.72 18.38 6.67
CA GLY A 72 -4.40 17.66 7.91
C GLY A 72 -3.23 18.31 8.62
N TYR A 73 -2.17 18.60 7.85
CA TYR A 73 -1.03 19.35 8.34
C TYR A 73 -1.38 20.79 8.72
N ALA A 74 -2.27 21.46 7.97
CA ALA A 74 -2.72 22.81 8.32
C ALA A 74 -3.45 22.85 9.68
N ILE A 75 -4.32 21.88 9.97
CA ILE A 75 -5.00 21.75 11.27
C ILE A 75 -3.98 21.62 12.40
N LEU A 76 -2.99 20.74 12.24
CA LEU A 76 -1.95 20.50 13.24
C LEU A 76 -1.11 21.76 13.49
N ARG A 77 -0.64 22.41 12.42
CA ARG A 77 0.16 23.66 12.51
C ARG A 77 -0.60 24.79 13.19
N ALA A 78 -1.87 24.96 12.85
CA ALA A 78 -2.72 26.00 13.45
C ALA A 78 -2.89 25.81 14.97
N ALA A 79 -2.78 24.56 15.45
CA ALA A 79 -2.84 24.23 16.88
C ALA A 79 -1.46 24.21 17.57
N GLY A 80 -0.39 24.65 16.90
CA GLY A 80 0.96 24.74 17.46
C GLY A 80 1.77 23.44 17.44
N VAL A 81 1.30 22.41 16.72
CA VAL A 81 2.06 21.16 16.52
C VAL A 81 3.13 21.39 15.46
N GLU A 82 4.37 21.00 15.74
CA GLU A 82 5.46 20.99 14.75
C GLU A 82 5.16 19.94 13.69
N VAL A 83 5.21 20.30 12.40
CA VAL A 83 4.98 19.37 11.29
C VAL A 83 6.19 19.35 10.36
N VAL A 84 6.84 18.19 10.27
CA VAL A 84 7.90 17.89 9.29
C VAL A 84 7.33 16.97 8.22
N GLU A 85 7.39 17.41 6.97
CA GLU A 85 6.86 16.64 5.83
C GLU A 85 8.00 16.01 5.02
N ARG A 86 7.63 15.02 4.20
CA ARG A 86 8.49 14.40 3.17
C ARG A 86 9.66 13.57 3.70
N VAL A 87 9.59 13.09 4.94
CA VAL A 87 10.60 12.16 5.49
C VAL A 87 10.37 10.76 4.92
N LEU A 88 11.37 10.18 4.24
CA LEU A 88 11.23 8.89 3.53
C LEU A 88 10.05 8.86 2.54
N ALA A 89 9.79 9.99 1.88
CA ALA A 89 8.65 10.14 0.99
C ALA A 89 8.71 9.19 -0.21
N ALA A 90 9.90 8.85 -0.71
CA ALA A 90 10.07 7.98 -1.87
C ALA A 90 9.68 6.54 -1.51
N GLU A 91 10.17 6.06 -0.38
CA GLU A 91 9.95 4.71 0.16
C GLU A 91 8.47 4.51 0.53
N ALA A 92 7.88 5.50 1.21
CA ALA A 92 6.46 5.45 1.54
C ALA A 92 5.57 5.55 0.29
N ALA A 93 5.98 6.31 -0.73
CA ALA A 93 5.23 6.39 -1.99
C ALA A 93 5.30 5.08 -2.79
N GLU A 94 6.43 4.37 -2.75
CA GLU A 94 6.59 3.05 -3.36
C GLU A 94 5.66 2.02 -2.70
N GLN A 95 5.62 1.96 -1.37
CA GLN A 95 4.72 1.04 -0.64
C GLN A 95 3.23 1.34 -0.87
N MET A 96 2.89 2.57 -1.25
CA MET A 96 1.52 3.01 -1.51
C MET A 96 1.25 3.30 -3.00
N ALA A 97 2.10 2.81 -3.91
CA ALA A 97 2.06 3.17 -5.32
C ALA A 97 0.68 2.91 -5.96
N GLY A 98 0.06 1.76 -5.70
CA GLY A 98 -1.30 1.45 -6.15
C GLY A 98 -2.34 2.52 -5.76
N TYR A 99 -2.34 2.95 -4.50
CA TYR A 99 -3.25 4.00 -4.02
C TYR A 99 -2.94 5.36 -4.65
N LEU A 100 -1.67 5.77 -4.68
CA LEU A 100 -1.25 7.08 -5.19
C LEU A 100 -1.48 7.20 -6.69
N ILE A 101 -1.13 6.18 -7.48
CA ILE A 101 -1.34 6.14 -8.94
C ILE A 101 -2.84 6.17 -9.24
N ARG A 102 -3.67 5.38 -8.54
CA ARG A 102 -5.13 5.42 -8.71
C ARG A 102 -5.69 6.81 -8.42
N SER A 103 -5.23 7.43 -7.33
CA SER A 103 -5.74 8.72 -6.87
C SER A 103 -5.32 9.87 -7.80
N LEU A 104 -4.06 9.90 -8.22
CA LEU A 104 -3.49 10.99 -9.04
C LEU A 104 -3.72 10.80 -10.54
N LYS A 105 -3.49 9.59 -11.06
CA LYS A 105 -3.48 9.29 -12.49
C LYS A 105 -4.76 8.60 -12.99
N LYS A 106 -5.69 8.28 -12.09
CA LYS A 106 -6.99 7.64 -12.40
C LYS A 106 -6.85 6.32 -13.17
N ARG A 107 -5.78 5.58 -12.89
CA ARG A 107 -5.51 4.25 -13.44
C ARG A 107 -4.82 3.38 -12.36
N PRO A 108 -4.81 2.04 -12.47
CA PRO A 108 -4.07 1.22 -11.53
C PRO A 108 -2.55 1.39 -11.72
N GLU A 109 -1.81 1.00 -10.69
CA GLU A 109 -0.42 0.57 -10.85
C GLU A 109 -0.38 -0.69 -11.71
N VAL A 110 0.64 -0.80 -12.56
CA VAL A 110 0.82 -1.95 -13.43
C VAL A 110 2.22 -2.48 -13.24
N ILE A 111 2.32 -3.72 -12.79
CA ILE A 111 3.59 -4.46 -12.65
C ILE A 111 3.67 -5.44 -13.81
N LEU A 112 4.68 -5.29 -14.66
CA LEU A 112 5.01 -6.27 -15.69
C LEU A 112 5.99 -7.30 -15.12
N LYS A 113 5.58 -8.56 -15.03
CA LYS A 113 6.45 -9.66 -14.62
C LYS A 113 6.78 -10.54 -15.82
N LEU A 114 8.07 -10.79 -16.04
CA LEU A 114 8.58 -11.72 -17.06
C LEU A 114 9.52 -12.76 -16.42
N ALA A 115 9.54 -13.97 -16.97
CA ALA A 115 10.63 -14.94 -16.74
C ALA A 115 11.35 -15.13 -18.07
N LEU A 116 12.66 -14.93 -18.08
CA LEU A 116 13.47 -14.96 -19.29
C LEU A 116 14.62 -15.95 -19.10
N SER A 117 14.89 -16.74 -20.13
CA SER A 117 16.13 -17.50 -20.24
C SER A 117 17.33 -16.54 -20.43
N SER A 118 18.54 -17.06 -20.31
CA SER A 118 19.78 -16.27 -20.50
C SER A 118 19.91 -15.65 -21.90
N ASP A 119 19.23 -16.21 -22.91
CA ASP A 119 19.14 -15.69 -24.27
C ASP A 119 17.85 -14.89 -24.53
N GLY A 120 17.11 -14.52 -23.48
CA GLY A 120 15.98 -13.60 -23.55
C GLY A 120 14.67 -14.21 -24.05
N LYS A 121 14.50 -15.54 -23.98
CA LYS A 121 13.29 -16.24 -24.41
C LYS A 121 12.33 -16.47 -23.24
N ILE A 122 11.04 -16.56 -23.54
CA ILE A 122 9.95 -16.77 -22.56
C ILE A 122 9.38 -18.19 -22.59
N GLY A 123 9.83 -19.04 -23.51
CA GLY A 123 9.33 -20.40 -23.71
C GLY A 123 9.82 -20.98 -25.03
N MET A 124 9.30 -22.16 -25.37
CA MET A 124 9.51 -22.83 -26.65
C MET A 124 8.14 -23.06 -27.29
N GLU A 125 8.06 -22.85 -28.60
CA GLU A 125 6.80 -23.00 -29.35
C GLU A 125 6.31 -24.45 -29.27
N GLY A 126 5.05 -24.65 -28.90
CA GLY A 126 4.42 -25.97 -28.77
C GLY A 126 4.74 -26.75 -27.49
N GLU A 127 5.57 -26.21 -26.59
CA GLU A 127 5.99 -26.89 -25.35
C GLU A 127 5.17 -26.46 -24.11
N GLY A 128 4.21 -25.54 -24.29
CA GLY A 128 3.40 -24.98 -23.20
C GLY A 128 4.27 -24.40 -22.07
N GLN A 129 3.99 -24.85 -20.84
CA GLN A 129 4.64 -24.32 -19.64
C GLN A 129 6.10 -24.79 -19.47
N VAL A 130 7.05 -24.01 -19.99
CA VAL A 130 8.50 -24.24 -19.79
C VAL A 130 9.00 -23.64 -18.48
N SER A 131 9.63 -24.46 -17.63
CA SER A 131 10.24 -23.98 -16.38
C SER A 131 11.58 -23.27 -16.63
N ILE A 132 11.53 -21.95 -16.75
CA ILE A 132 12.73 -21.11 -16.91
C ILE A 132 13.37 -20.78 -15.55
N THR A 133 12.56 -20.39 -14.56
CA THR A 133 13.03 -19.94 -13.24
C THR A 133 12.74 -20.94 -12.13
N GLY A 134 13.64 -21.03 -11.15
CA GLY A 134 13.53 -21.95 -10.00
C GLY A 134 12.46 -21.57 -8.95
N ASP A 135 12.39 -22.37 -7.89
CA ASP A 135 11.35 -22.24 -6.86
C ASP A 135 11.37 -20.90 -6.11
N ILE A 136 12.55 -20.32 -5.88
CA ILE A 136 12.70 -19.03 -5.19
C ILE A 136 11.96 -17.94 -5.99
N ALA A 137 12.24 -17.83 -7.29
CA ALA A 137 11.56 -16.87 -8.16
C ALA A 137 10.05 -17.14 -8.27
N ARG A 138 9.62 -18.41 -8.24
CA ARG A 138 8.19 -18.76 -8.24
C ARG A 138 7.49 -18.34 -6.94
N ARG A 139 8.17 -18.41 -5.78
CA ARG A 139 7.64 -17.90 -4.50
C ARG A 139 7.44 -16.39 -4.54
N GLU A 140 8.41 -15.64 -5.08
CA GLU A 140 8.27 -14.19 -5.26
C GLU A 140 7.06 -13.83 -6.14
N VAL A 141 6.80 -14.58 -7.21
CA VAL A 141 5.59 -14.37 -8.03
C VAL A 141 4.30 -14.57 -7.24
N TYR A 142 4.26 -15.51 -6.29
CA TYR A 142 3.08 -15.66 -5.44
C TYR A 142 2.91 -14.50 -4.44
N LEU A 143 4.00 -13.91 -3.95
CA LEU A 143 3.94 -12.69 -3.14
C LEU A 143 3.41 -11.51 -3.97
N MET A 144 3.94 -11.30 -5.17
CA MET A 144 3.44 -10.28 -6.10
C MET A 144 1.94 -10.45 -6.39
N ARG A 145 1.47 -11.69 -6.56
CA ARG A 145 0.03 -11.97 -6.71
C ARG A 145 -0.77 -11.62 -5.47
N ALA A 146 -0.25 -11.91 -4.28
CA ALA A 146 -0.92 -11.63 -3.00
C ALA A 146 -1.05 -10.13 -2.68
N GLU A 147 -0.20 -9.31 -3.30
CA GLU A 147 -0.17 -7.85 -3.19
C GLU A 147 -0.99 -7.15 -4.27
N ALA A 148 -1.33 -7.84 -5.37
CA ALA A 148 -2.11 -7.29 -6.47
C ALA A 148 -3.62 -7.46 -6.26
N ASP A 149 -4.39 -6.47 -6.70
CA ASP A 149 -5.86 -6.58 -6.78
C ASP A 149 -6.31 -7.44 -7.98
N GLY A 150 -5.51 -7.48 -9.05
CA GLY A 150 -5.81 -8.18 -10.30
C GLY A 150 -4.57 -8.73 -11.00
N ILE A 151 -4.73 -9.86 -11.69
CA ILE A 151 -3.72 -10.48 -12.56
C ILE A 151 -4.29 -10.60 -13.97
N LEU A 152 -3.51 -10.17 -14.96
CA LEU A 152 -3.91 -10.12 -16.36
C LEU A 152 -2.99 -10.97 -17.21
N ILE A 153 -3.58 -11.78 -18.09
CA ILE A 153 -2.86 -12.52 -19.12
C ILE A 153 -3.55 -12.37 -20.48
N GLY A 154 -2.81 -12.64 -21.56
CA GLY A 154 -3.42 -12.80 -22.88
C GLY A 154 -4.05 -14.18 -23.07
N ILE A 155 -4.97 -14.30 -24.03
CA ILE A 155 -5.62 -15.59 -24.37
C ILE A 155 -4.62 -16.69 -24.73
N GLY A 156 -3.49 -16.35 -25.36
CA GLY A 156 -2.43 -17.31 -25.67
C GLY A 156 -1.90 -18.02 -24.43
N THR A 157 -1.61 -17.29 -23.35
CA THR A 157 -1.20 -17.89 -22.07
C THR A 157 -2.28 -18.78 -21.48
N ALA A 158 -3.56 -18.40 -21.61
CA ALA A 158 -4.65 -19.22 -21.10
C ALA A 158 -4.78 -20.55 -21.87
N LEU A 159 -4.58 -20.53 -23.18
CA LEU A 159 -4.68 -21.71 -24.04
C LEU A 159 -3.45 -22.63 -23.91
N GLU A 160 -2.25 -22.06 -23.85
CA GLU A 160 -0.99 -22.82 -23.83
C GLU A 160 -0.62 -23.36 -22.43
N ASP A 161 -0.89 -22.59 -21.37
CA ASP A 161 -0.42 -22.92 -20.02
C ASP A 161 -1.52 -23.39 -19.05
N ASP A 162 -2.81 -23.19 -19.39
CA ASP A 162 -3.98 -23.39 -18.51
C ASP A 162 -3.71 -22.99 -17.03
N PRO A 163 -3.30 -21.74 -16.75
CA PRO A 163 -2.78 -21.40 -15.44
C PRO A 163 -3.90 -21.13 -14.44
N ALA A 164 -3.76 -21.67 -13.24
CA ALA A 164 -4.67 -21.35 -12.13
C ALA A 164 -4.63 -19.85 -11.73
N LEU A 165 -3.46 -19.20 -11.87
CA LEU A 165 -3.18 -17.80 -11.49
C LEU A 165 -3.46 -17.44 -10.01
N THR A 166 -3.61 -18.43 -9.14
CA THR A 166 -3.84 -18.24 -7.71
C THR A 166 -2.56 -18.00 -6.91
N VAL A 167 -2.72 -17.50 -5.69
CA VAL A 167 -1.68 -17.50 -4.65
C VAL A 167 -1.68 -18.88 -3.99
N ARG A 168 -0.49 -19.49 -3.89
CA ARG A 168 -0.28 -20.85 -3.35
C ARG A 168 0.68 -20.88 -2.15
N LEU A 169 0.86 -19.73 -1.52
CA LEU A 169 1.69 -19.61 -0.31
C LEU A 169 0.84 -19.93 0.93
N PRO A 170 1.34 -20.77 1.86
CA PRO A 170 0.64 -21.09 3.10
C PRO A 170 0.19 -19.85 3.87
N GLY A 171 -1.11 -19.76 4.18
CA GLY A 171 -1.71 -18.66 4.94
C GLY A 171 -2.07 -17.42 4.11
N LEU A 172 -1.76 -17.41 2.81
CA LEU A 172 -2.10 -16.31 1.89
C LEU A 172 -3.01 -16.75 0.75
N GLU A 173 -3.59 -17.95 0.80
CA GLU A 173 -4.41 -18.51 -0.29
C GLU A 173 -5.62 -17.62 -0.63
N ASN A 174 -6.19 -16.98 0.41
CA ASN A 174 -7.30 -16.05 0.31
C ASN A 174 -6.92 -14.68 -0.28
N ARG A 175 -5.65 -14.47 -0.63
CA ARG A 175 -5.12 -13.25 -1.28
C ARG A 175 -5.01 -13.40 -2.79
N SER A 176 -5.63 -14.41 -3.38
CA SER A 176 -5.62 -14.59 -4.83
C SER A 176 -6.28 -13.39 -5.54
N PRO A 177 -5.61 -12.77 -6.52
CA PRO A 177 -6.13 -11.60 -7.22
C PRO A 177 -7.30 -11.95 -8.13
N ALA A 178 -8.08 -10.94 -8.53
CA ALA A 178 -9.05 -11.10 -9.61
C ALA A 178 -8.32 -11.48 -10.93
N ARG A 179 -8.85 -12.46 -11.67
CA ARG A 179 -8.29 -12.86 -12.96
C ARG A 179 -8.96 -12.06 -14.07
N ILE A 180 -8.16 -11.40 -14.88
CA ILE A 180 -8.58 -10.51 -15.98
C ILE A 180 -8.06 -11.07 -17.31
#